data_AF-A0A967GQE5-F1
#
_entry.id   AF-A0A967GQE5-F1
#
_cell.length_a   1.000
_cell.length_b   1.000
_cell.length_c   1.000
_cell.angle_alpha   90.00
_cell.angle_beta   90.00
_cell.angle_gamma   90.00
#
_symmetry.space_group_name_H-M   'P 1'
#
loop_
_entity.id
_entity.type
_entity.pdbx_description
1 polymer ?
#
loop_
_entity_poly.entity_id
_entity_poly.type
_entity_poly.pdbx_seq_one_letter_code
_entity_poly.pdbx_strand_id
1 'polypeptide(L)'
;MTRKKPKQRSGRKGKGSSRAKLSLRKKLLFSAITIPVVLVILELALALFGVQPVLYEKDPYVGFAPVPLFVEEEGGGGGVQCVTAQNKLRLFNAQTFPREKPNGSRRIFSVGGSTTHGRPYDDTTSFSGWLREYLKATSGERRWEVINAGGVSYASYRVALLMEELIQYEPDLFIIYSGHNEFLEERTYGDIRNTPASVLRASSWAARSRAATVVSHALRGVAALWSDPPRRTELNSEVDTGMIGLSA
;
A
#
# COMPACT_ATOMS: atom_id res chain seq x y z
N MET A 1 -15.74 -51.01 84.20
CA MET A 1 -16.74 -51.17 83.10
C MET A 1 -17.25 -49.77 82.78
N THR A 2 -17.25 -49.20 81.57
CA THR A 2 -17.34 -49.78 80.23
C THR A 2 -16.81 -48.74 79.24
N ARG A 3 -15.73 -49.05 78.52
CA ARG A 3 -15.18 -48.25 77.40
C ARG A 3 -16.13 -48.35 76.19
N LYS A 4 -16.67 -47.24 75.69
CA LYS A 4 -17.25 -47.16 74.33
C LYS A 4 -16.25 -46.50 73.38
N LYS A 5 -15.94 -47.21 72.29
CA LYS A 5 -14.95 -46.89 71.24
C LYS A 5 -15.27 -45.58 70.50
N PRO A 6 -14.28 -44.83 70.01
CA PRO A 6 -14.51 -43.67 69.16
C PRO A 6 -14.87 -44.13 67.72
N LYS A 7 -15.87 -43.46 67.14
CA LYS A 7 -16.31 -43.59 65.75
C LYS A 7 -15.21 -43.05 64.82
N GLN A 8 -14.65 -43.90 63.97
CA GLN A 8 -13.75 -43.49 62.89
C GLN A 8 -14.50 -42.51 61.96
N ARG A 9 -14.04 -41.24 61.93
CA ARG A 9 -14.36 -40.31 60.84
C ARG A 9 -13.46 -40.67 59.66
N SER A 10 -14.05 -41.24 58.62
CA SER A 10 -13.35 -41.55 57.36
C SER A 10 -12.89 -40.25 56.70
N GLY A 11 -11.61 -40.22 56.32
CA GLY A 11 -11.01 -39.10 55.62
C GLY A 11 -11.63 -38.93 54.24
N ARG A 12 -12.20 -37.75 53.98
CA ARG A 12 -12.52 -37.31 52.62
C ARG A 12 -11.22 -36.80 51.99
N LYS A 13 -10.46 -37.71 51.38
CA LYS A 13 -9.33 -37.38 50.49
C LYS A 13 -9.83 -36.48 49.36
N GLY A 14 -9.08 -35.41 49.09
CA GLY A 14 -9.43 -34.37 48.14
C GLY A 14 -9.66 -34.89 46.72
N LYS A 15 -10.72 -34.39 46.08
CA LYS A 15 -10.79 -34.33 44.63
C LYS A 15 -10.15 -33.02 44.20
N GLY A 16 -8.82 -32.97 44.20
CA GLY A 16 -8.11 -31.99 43.40
C GLY A 16 -8.48 -32.26 41.95
N SER A 17 -9.20 -31.32 41.33
CA SER A 17 -9.49 -31.34 39.90
C SER A 17 -8.18 -31.55 39.14
N SER A 18 -7.96 -32.75 38.61
CA SER A 18 -6.84 -33.00 37.72
C SER A 18 -7.15 -32.23 36.45
N ARG A 19 -6.66 -30.98 36.37
CA ARG A 19 -6.63 -30.22 35.12
C ARG A 19 -5.95 -31.11 34.10
N ALA A 20 -6.72 -31.69 33.19
CA ALA A 20 -6.20 -32.54 32.13
C ALA A 20 -5.14 -31.73 31.38
N LYS A 21 -3.86 -32.05 31.58
CA LYS A 21 -2.77 -31.35 30.90
C LYS A 21 -2.85 -31.76 29.43
N LEU A 22 -3.45 -30.89 28.62
CA LEU A 22 -3.51 -31.08 27.17
C LEU A 22 -2.09 -31.33 26.64
N SER A 23 -1.95 -32.39 25.84
CA SER A 23 -0.71 -32.69 25.10
C SER A 23 -0.27 -31.48 24.28
N LEU A 24 1.05 -31.26 24.18
CA LEU A 24 1.63 -30.16 23.41
C LEU A 24 1.06 -30.08 21.99
N ARG A 25 0.83 -31.24 21.35
CA ARG A 25 0.23 -31.33 20.01
C ARG A 25 -1.22 -30.84 19.97
N LYS A 26 -2.03 -31.19 20.99
CA LYS A 26 -3.41 -30.71 21.11
C LYS A 26 -3.47 -29.21 21.40
N LYS A 27 -2.51 -28.68 22.17
CA LYS A 27 -2.38 -27.24 22.41
C LYS A 27 -1.99 -26.50 21.13
N LEU A 28 -0.99 -26.99 20.40
CA LEU A 28 -0.57 -26.41 19.13
C LEU A 28 -1.71 -26.42 18.10
N LEU A 29 -2.43 -27.55 17.97
CA LEU A 29 -3.58 -27.65 17.07
C LEU A 29 -4.72 -26.70 17.48
N PHE A 30 -5.03 -26.64 18.77
CA PHE A 30 -6.05 -25.72 19.28
C PHE A 30 -5.65 -24.26 19.03
N SER A 31 -4.42 -23.86 19.37
CA SER A 31 -3.91 -22.51 19.09
C SER A 31 -3.89 -22.17 17.61
N ALA A 32 -3.53 -23.13 16.74
CA ALA A 32 -3.54 -22.95 15.29
C ALA A 32 -4.94 -22.67 14.72
N ILE A 33 -6.01 -23.09 15.41
CA ILE A 33 -7.40 -22.82 15.04
C ILE A 33 -7.90 -21.55 15.73
N THR A 34 -7.66 -21.41 17.03
CA THR A 34 -8.20 -20.29 17.84
C THR A 34 -7.61 -18.94 17.41
N ILE A 35 -6.32 -18.87 17.09
CA ILE A 35 -5.68 -17.60 16.70
C ILE A 35 -6.32 -17.03 15.42
N PRO A 36 -6.44 -17.78 14.31
CA PRO A 36 -7.16 -17.30 13.12
C PRO A 36 -8.60 -16.88 13.41
N VAL A 37 -9.34 -17.67 14.20
CA VAL A 37 -10.74 -17.35 14.54
C VAL A 37 -10.84 -16.02 15.28
N VAL A 38 -9.99 -15.78 16.27
CA VAL A 38 -9.96 -14.50 17.01
C VAL A 38 -9.61 -13.34 16.09
N LEU A 39 -8.63 -13.52 15.19
CA LEU A 39 -8.26 -12.49 14.21
C LEU A 39 -9.40 -12.17 13.24
N VAL A 40 -10.14 -13.18 12.76
CA VAL A 40 -11.32 -12.98 11.91
C VAL A 40 -12.42 -12.22 12.66
N ILE A 41 -12.70 -12.59 13.91
CA ILE A 41 -13.70 -11.89 14.74
C ILE A 41 -13.28 -10.42 14.95
N LEU A 42 -12.00 -10.18 15.22
CA LEU A 42 -11.48 -8.82 15.37
C LEU A 42 -11.62 -8.00 14.08
N GLU A 43 -11.24 -8.56 12.93
CA GLU A 43 -11.38 -7.89 11.63
C GLU A 43 -12.85 -7.55 11.31
N LEU A 44 -13.78 -8.47 11.58
CA LEU A 44 -15.22 -8.24 11.40
C LEU A 44 -15.76 -7.17 12.35
N ALA A 45 -15.35 -7.19 13.62
CA ALA A 45 -15.75 -6.17 14.58
C ALA A 45 -15.25 -4.78 14.12
N LEU A 46 -13.97 -4.67 13.74
CA LEU A 46 -13.40 -3.42 13.22
C LEU A 46 -14.11 -2.96 11.93
N ALA A 47 -14.52 -3.89 11.07
CA ALA A 47 -15.30 -3.58 9.88
C ALA A 47 -16.68 -2.99 10.23
N LEU A 48 -17.36 -3.53 11.24
CA LEU A 48 -18.65 -2.99 11.72
C LEU A 48 -18.51 -1.58 12.31
N PHE A 49 -17.37 -1.26 12.92
CA PHE A 49 -17.06 0.09 13.40
C PHE A 49 -16.54 1.03 12.29
N GLY A 50 -16.56 0.59 11.03
CA GLY A 50 -16.18 1.41 9.88
C GLY A 50 -14.68 1.66 9.72
N VAL A 51 -13.82 0.93 10.45
CA VAL A 51 -12.37 1.05 10.31
C VAL A 51 -11.97 0.51 8.95
N GLN A 52 -11.27 1.32 8.15
CA GLN A 52 -10.71 0.90 6.87
C GLN A 52 -9.22 0.51 7.01
N PRO A 53 -8.73 -0.42 6.19
CA PRO A 53 -7.30 -0.69 6.09
C PRO A 53 -6.51 0.57 5.69
N VAL A 54 -5.32 0.78 6.25
CA VAL A 54 -4.47 1.94 5.90
C VAL A 54 -4.22 2.04 4.40
N LEU A 55 -4.02 0.89 3.75
CA LEU A 55 -3.80 0.82 2.31
C LEU A 55 -4.99 1.26 1.47
N TYR A 56 -6.20 1.31 2.03
CA TYR A 56 -7.37 1.79 1.30
C TYR A 56 -7.34 3.31 1.06
N GLU A 57 -6.82 4.07 2.03
CA GLU A 57 -6.79 5.54 1.95
C GLU A 57 -5.51 6.08 1.31
N LYS A 58 -4.38 5.44 1.60
CA LYS A 58 -3.06 5.90 1.12
C LYS A 58 -2.10 4.74 0.95
N ASP A 59 -1.18 4.88 0.01
CA ASP A 59 -0.03 4.00 -0.09
C ASP A 59 1.11 4.53 0.81
N PRO A 60 1.36 3.95 1.99
CA PRO A 60 2.41 4.41 2.89
C PRO A 60 3.81 4.05 2.38
N TYR A 61 3.91 3.13 1.41
CA TYR A 61 5.15 2.73 0.77
C TYR A 61 5.43 3.55 -0.47
N VAL A 62 4.50 4.43 -0.87
CA VAL A 62 4.68 5.35 -1.98
C VAL A 62 5.19 4.60 -3.23
N GLY A 63 4.66 3.42 -3.56
CA GLY A 63 5.10 2.66 -4.74
C GLY A 63 6.40 1.85 -4.61
N PHE A 64 7.01 1.75 -3.42
CA PHE A 64 8.13 0.80 -3.17
C PHE A 64 7.65 -0.61 -2.80
N ALA A 65 6.39 -0.76 -2.41
CA ALA A 65 5.76 -2.06 -2.14
C ALA A 65 4.78 -2.42 -3.27
N PRO A 66 4.44 -3.71 -3.45
CA PRO A 66 3.51 -4.18 -4.49
C PRO A 66 2.06 -3.85 -4.13
N VAL A 67 1.76 -2.55 -4.10
CA VAL A 67 0.42 -1.99 -3.96
C VAL A 67 -0.02 -1.55 -5.34
N PRO A 68 -1.07 -2.17 -5.91
CA PRO A 68 -1.42 -1.96 -7.31
C PRO A 68 -1.82 -0.51 -7.60
N LEU A 69 -1.45 -0.01 -8.77
CA LEU A 69 -1.95 1.25 -9.32
C LEU A 69 -3.39 1.10 -9.79
N PHE A 70 -3.74 -0.02 -10.42
CA PHE A 70 -5.08 -0.27 -10.93
C PHE A 70 -5.79 -1.41 -10.19
N VAL A 71 -7.07 -1.20 -9.89
CA VAL A 71 -7.97 -2.22 -9.34
C VAL A 71 -9.06 -2.54 -10.34
N GLU A 72 -9.56 -3.76 -10.29
CA GLU A 72 -10.64 -4.23 -11.15
C GLU A 72 -11.99 -3.81 -10.58
N GLU A 73 -12.84 -3.21 -11.42
CA GLU A 73 -14.20 -2.81 -11.11
C GLU A 73 -15.14 -3.36 -12.19
N GLU A 74 -16.30 -3.89 -11.79
CA GLU A 74 -17.33 -4.34 -12.73
C GLU A 74 -17.90 -3.12 -13.46
N GLY A 75 -17.64 -3.01 -14.76
CA GLY A 75 -18.23 -1.97 -15.60
C GLY A 75 -19.72 -2.22 -15.81
N GLY A 76 -20.50 -1.13 -15.95
CA GLY A 76 -21.95 -1.19 -16.14
C GLY A 76 -22.45 -1.96 -17.38
N GLY A 77 -21.56 -2.43 -18.25
CA GLY A 77 -21.85 -3.26 -19.43
C GLY A 77 -21.41 -4.73 -19.34
N GLY A 78 -21.03 -5.23 -18.16
CA GLY A 78 -20.63 -6.63 -17.96
C GLY A 78 -19.16 -6.95 -18.29
N GLY A 79 -18.35 -5.93 -18.60
CA GLY A 79 -16.89 -6.05 -18.76
C GLY A 79 -16.14 -5.56 -17.53
N VAL A 80 -15.06 -6.25 -17.17
CA VAL A 80 -14.16 -5.81 -16.09
C VAL A 80 -13.32 -4.63 -16.58
N GLN A 81 -13.32 -3.54 -15.81
CA GLN A 81 -12.49 -2.37 -16.09
C GLN A 81 -11.39 -2.25 -15.03
N CYS A 82 -10.22 -1.81 -15.45
CA CYS A 82 -9.17 -1.35 -14.57
C CYS A 82 -9.39 0.14 -14.28
N VAL A 83 -9.51 0.49 -13.00
CA VAL A 83 -9.63 1.87 -12.52
C VAL A 83 -8.47 2.20 -11.59
N THR A 84 -8.06 3.47 -11.56
CA THR A 84 -6.98 3.89 -10.64
C THR A 84 -7.40 3.68 -9.19
N ALA A 85 -6.58 2.98 -8.42
CA ALA A 85 -6.85 2.70 -7.02
C ALA A 85 -6.99 3.98 -6.19
N GLN A 86 -7.96 4.02 -5.28
CA GLN A 86 -8.28 5.22 -4.49
C GLN A 86 -7.07 5.78 -3.74
N ASN A 87 -6.25 4.90 -3.17
CA ASN A 87 -5.03 5.22 -2.44
C ASN A 87 -3.88 5.78 -3.30
N LYS A 88 -4.02 5.74 -4.64
CA LYS A 88 -3.03 6.22 -5.61
C LYS A 88 -3.42 7.55 -6.24
N LEU A 89 -4.69 7.95 -6.19
CA LEU A 89 -5.21 9.19 -6.79
C LEU A 89 -4.53 10.47 -6.26
N ARG A 90 -3.88 10.42 -5.10
CA ARG A 90 -3.08 11.56 -4.61
C ARG A 90 -1.86 11.84 -5.47
N LEU A 91 -1.29 10.82 -6.12
CA LEU A 91 -0.04 10.89 -6.88
C LEU A 91 -0.23 10.62 -8.37
N PHE A 92 -1.35 10.03 -8.78
CA PHE A 92 -1.66 9.64 -10.15
C PHE A 92 -2.98 10.25 -10.60
N ASN A 93 -3.16 10.37 -11.92
CA ASN A 93 -4.44 10.75 -12.50
C ASN A 93 -5.45 9.60 -12.38
N ALA A 94 -6.74 9.93 -12.31
CA ALA A 94 -7.79 8.93 -12.53
C ALA A 94 -7.73 8.44 -13.98
N GLN A 95 -7.65 7.12 -14.16
CA GLN A 95 -7.69 6.45 -15.45
C GLN A 95 -8.64 5.26 -15.35
N THR A 96 -9.31 4.96 -16.47
CA THR A 96 -10.19 3.80 -16.64
C THR A 96 -9.94 3.18 -18.00
N PHE A 97 -9.76 1.86 -18.05
CA PHE A 97 -9.60 1.12 -19.31
C PHE A 97 -10.06 -0.34 -19.15
N PRO A 98 -10.45 -1.04 -20.23
CA PRO A 98 -10.84 -2.45 -20.17
C PRO A 98 -9.72 -3.35 -19.63
N ARG A 99 -10.04 -4.31 -18.75
CA ARG A 99 -9.04 -5.24 -18.21
C ARG A 99 -8.38 -6.10 -19.29
N GLU A 100 -9.20 -6.66 -20.17
CA GLU A 100 -8.76 -7.39 -21.37
C GLU A 100 -8.64 -6.41 -22.53
N LYS A 101 -7.52 -6.46 -23.26
CA LYS A 101 -7.31 -5.55 -24.39
C LYS A 101 -8.29 -5.88 -25.53
N PRO A 102 -9.12 -4.93 -25.99
CA PRO A 102 -10.04 -5.18 -27.10
C PRO A 102 -9.31 -5.59 -28.38
N ASN A 103 -9.88 -6.55 -29.12
CA ASN A 103 -9.33 -6.95 -30.41
C ASN A 103 -9.16 -5.75 -31.36
N GLY A 104 -7.99 -5.69 -32.00
CA GLY A 104 -7.62 -4.62 -32.93
C GLY A 104 -7.24 -3.29 -32.28
N SER A 105 -7.21 -3.19 -30.94
CA SER A 105 -6.69 -1.98 -30.27
C SER A 105 -5.17 -1.99 -30.13
N ARG A 106 -4.63 -0.83 -29.78
CA ARG A 106 -3.26 -0.63 -29.34
C ARG A 106 -3.25 0.06 -27.99
N ARG A 107 -2.57 -0.53 -27.01
CA ARG A 107 -2.48 -0.02 -25.65
C ARG A 107 -1.10 0.56 -25.35
N ILE A 108 -1.09 1.83 -24.98
CA ILE A 108 0.10 2.62 -24.69
C ILE A 108 0.06 3.05 -23.23
N PHE A 109 1.12 2.81 -22.48
CA PHE A 109 1.30 3.38 -21.16
C PHE A 109 2.39 4.45 -21.17
N SER A 110 2.04 5.66 -20.79
CA SER A 110 2.99 6.72 -20.50
C SER A 110 3.38 6.66 -19.03
N VAL A 111 4.66 6.47 -18.73
CA VAL A 111 5.19 6.35 -17.36
C VAL A 111 6.27 7.39 -17.08
N GLY A 112 6.39 7.81 -15.83
CA GLY A 112 7.35 8.83 -15.43
C GLY A 112 6.94 9.60 -14.19
N GLY A 113 7.59 10.75 -14.01
CA GLY A 113 7.36 11.66 -12.90
C GLY A 113 6.15 12.60 -13.06
N SER A 114 6.19 13.73 -12.36
CA SER A 114 5.15 14.78 -12.41
C SER A 114 4.93 15.38 -13.81
N THR A 115 5.94 15.36 -14.68
CA THR A 115 5.79 15.83 -16.07
C THR A 115 4.91 14.89 -16.89
N THR A 116 5.06 13.57 -16.71
CA THR A 116 4.17 12.58 -17.34
C THR A 116 2.76 12.69 -16.78
N HIS A 117 2.63 12.94 -15.48
CA HIS A 117 1.35 13.22 -14.85
C HIS A 117 0.62 14.45 -15.46
N GLY A 118 1.35 15.45 -15.94
CA GLY A 118 0.78 16.70 -16.44
C GLY A 118 0.74 17.84 -15.42
N ARG A 119 1.54 17.77 -14.34
CA ARG A 119 1.61 18.87 -13.35
C ARG A 119 2.00 20.20 -14.02
N PRO A 120 1.40 21.33 -13.61
CA PRO A 120 0.53 21.52 -12.43
C PRO A 120 -0.96 21.16 -12.63
N TYR A 121 -1.35 20.74 -13.82
CA TYR A 121 -2.72 20.35 -14.17
C TYR A 121 -2.89 18.83 -14.01
N ASP A 122 -3.56 18.17 -14.96
CA ASP A 122 -3.90 16.75 -14.96
C ASP A 122 -3.64 16.09 -16.33
N ASP A 123 -4.08 14.84 -16.46
CA ASP A 123 -3.95 14.01 -17.66
C ASP A 123 -4.39 14.72 -18.95
N THR A 124 -5.45 15.55 -18.92
CA THR A 124 -6.01 16.19 -20.12
C THR A 124 -5.02 17.13 -20.81
N THR A 125 -4.09 17.69 -20.04
CA THR A 125 -3.05 18.61 -20.54
C THR A 125 -1.67 17.96 -20.64
N SER A 126 -1.54 16.72 -20.17
CA SER A 126 -0.29 15.96 -20.24
C SER A 126 0.04 15.58 -21.69
N PHE A 127 1.31 15.29 -21.99
CA PHE A 127 1.66 14.77 -23.32
C PHE A 127 0.90 13.47 -23.66
N SER A 128 0.53 12.68 -22.65
CA SER A 128 -0.25 11.46 -22.81
C SER A 128 -1.69 11.78 -23.23
N GLY A 129 -2.30 12.81 -22.63
CA GLY A 129 -3.61 13.33 -23.02
C GLY A 129 -3.60 13.89 -24.44
N TRP A 130 -2.61 14.72 -24.78
CA TRP A 130 -2.45 15.22 -26.15
C TRP A 130 -2.24 14.09 -27.16
N LEU A 131 -1.40 13.10 -26.85
CA LEU A 131 -1.20 11.92 -27.69
C LEU A 131 -2.51 11.18 -27.95
N ARG A 132 -3.37 11.05 -26.92
CA ARG A 132 -4.70 10.45 -27.06
C ARG A 132 -5.56 11.20 -28.07
N GLU A 133 -5.57 12.53 -28.02
CA GLU A 133 -6.34 13.35 -28.97
C GLU A 133 -5.73 13.36 -30.39
N TYR A 134 -4.41 13.43 -30.51
CA TYR A 134 -3.74 13.34 -31.80
C TYR A 134 -4.03 12.00 -32.48
N LEU A 135 -3.92 10.88 -31.77
CA LEU A 135 -4.20 9.56 -32.34
C LEU A 135 -5.66 9.43 -32.78
N LYS A 136 -6.62 9.97 -32.02
CA LYS A 136 -8.03 10.02 -32.46
C LYS A 136 -8.22 10.82 -33.75
N ALA A 137 -7.47 11.90 -33.93
CA ALA A 137 -7.59 12.76 -35.11
C ALA A 137 -6.87 12.21 -36.34
N THR A 138 -5.77 11.47 -36.17
CA THR A 138 -4.90 11.03 -37.29
C THR A 138 -5.04 9.56 -37.64
N SER A 139 -5.49 8.72 -36.72
CA SER A 139 -5.70 7.31 -37.00
C SER A 139 -7.14 7.08 -37.45
N GLY A 140 -7.33 6.31 -38.53
CA GLY A 140 -8.66 5.96 -39.04
C GLY A 140 -9.42 5.06 -38.08
N GLU A 141 -9.68 3.81 -38.47
CA GLU A 141 -10.50 2.89 -37.65
C GLU A 141 -9.74 2.25 -36.46
N ARG A 142 -8.44 2.52 -36.29
CA ARG A 142 -7.64 1.89 -35.23
C ARG A 142 -7.98 2.48 -33.86
N ARG A 143 -8.39 1.63 -32.92
CA ARG A 143 -8.63 2.03 -31.52
C ARG A 143 -7.32 2.16 -30.74
N TRP A 144 -7.14 3.27 -30.06
CA TRP A 144 -6.00 3.52 -29.18
C TRP A 144 -6.45 3.67 -27.74
N GLU A 145 -5.75 2.96 -26.87
CA GLU A 145 -5.88 3.08 -25.43
C GLU A 145 -4.59 3.73 -24.93
N VAL A 146 -4.61 5.04 -24.68
CA VAL A 146 -3.46 5.76 -24.15
C VAL A 146 -3.71 6.02 -22.67
N ILE A 147 -2.98 5.34 -21.80
CA ILE A 147 -3.11 5.41 -20.35
C ILE A 147 -1.93 6.21 -19.77
N ASN A 148 -2.26 7.21 -18.96
CA ASN A 148 -1.27 7.98 -18.22
C ASN A 148 -1.02 7.36 -16.84
N ALA A 149 0.14 6.73 -16.69
CA ALA A 149 0.64 6.17 -15.45
C ALA A 149 1.81 7.01 -14.89
N GLY A 150 1.76 8.33 -15.08
CA GLY A 150 2.70 9.30 -14.50
C GLY A 150 2.40 9.53 -13.02
N GLY A 151 3.40 9.25 -12.18
CA GLY A 151 3.31 9.44 -10.73
C GLY A 151 4.05 10.71 -10.30
N VAL A 152 3.41 11.56 -9.51
CA VAL A 152 4.05 12.77 -8.97
C VAL A 152 5.31 12.39 -8.17
N SER A 153 6.42 13.05 -8.51
CA SER A 153 7.74 12.82 -7.92
C SER A 153 8.32 11.41 -8.12
N TYR A 154 7.83 10.62 -9.09
CA TYR A 154 8.40 9.30 -9.38
C TYR A 154 9.76 9.39 -10.09
N ALA A 155 10.73 8.64 -9.57
CA ALA A 155 12.03 8.35 -10.18
C ALA A 155 12.01 7.01 -10.94
N SER A 156 13.02 6.80 -11.78
CA SER A 156 13.14 5.65 -12.68
C SER A 156 12.99 4.27 -12.02
N TYR A 157 13.48 4.06 -10.79
CA TYR A 157 13.36 2.75 -10.12
C TYR A 157 11.93 2.43 -9.65
N ARG A 158 11.13 3.43 -9.25
CA ARG A 158 9.69 3.23 -8.96
C ARG A 158 8.89 3.07 -10.24
N VAL A 159 9.31 3.74 -11.31
CA VAL A 159 8.76 3.50 -12.65
C VAL A 159 9.00 2.05 -13.07
N ALA A 160 10.19 1.50 -12.84
CA ALA A 160 10.48 0.10 -13.14
C ALA A 160 9.58 -0.86 -12.36
N LEU A 161 9.40 -0.66 -11.05
CA LEU A 161 8.47 -1.44 -10.24
C LEU A 161 7.02 -1.32 -10.73
N LEU A 162 6.59 -0.11 -11.11
CA LEU A 162 5.26 0.11 -11.67
C LEU A 162 5.08 -0.66 -12.99
N MET A 163 6.10 -0.70 -13.85
CA MET A 163 6.04 -1.42 -15.12
C MET A 163 5.86 -2.95 -14.94
N GLU A 164 6.31 -3.53 -13.82
CA GLU A 164 6.05 -4.95 -13.48
C GLU A 164 4.56 -5.25 -13.27
N GLU A 165 3.79 -4.26 -12.82
CA GLU A 165 2.33 -4.33 -12.78
C GLU A 165 1.77 -4.10 -14.19
N LEU A 166 2.20 -3.02 -14.86
CA LEU A 166 1.60 -2.59 -16.13
C LEU A 166 1.73 -3.61 -17.26
N ILE A 167 2.76 -4.45 -17.24
CA ILE A 167 2.95 -5.53 -18.22
C ILE A 167 1.79 -6.54 -18.21
N GLN A 168 1.07 -6.67 -17.10
CA GLN A 168 -0.07 -7.59 -16.96
C GLN A 168 -1.33 -7.10 -17.71
N TYR A 169 -1.31 -5.86 -18.20
CA TYR A 169 -2.40 -5.24 -18.96
C TYR A 169 -2.13 -5.21 -20.47
N GLU A 170 -1.27 -6.10 -20.98
CA GLU A 170 -1.06 -6.30 -22.41
C GLU A 170 -0.62 -5.04 -23.20
N PRO A 171 0.37 -4.27 -22.71
CA PRO A 171 0.85 -3.07 -23.39
C PRO A 171 1.46 -3.40 -24.76
N ASP A 172 1.21 -2.55 -25.75
CA ASP A 172 1.91 -2.58 -27.05
C ASP A 172 3.10 -1.60 -27.08
N LEU A 173 3.08 -0.56 -26.24
CA LEU A 173 4.13 0.45 -26.14
C LEU A 173 4.19 1.06 -24.73
N PHE A 174 5.42 1.26 -24.25
CA PHE A 174 5.70 2.15 -23.12
C PHE A 174 6.37 3.43 -23.61
N ILE A 175 5.89 4.58 -23.14
CA ILE A 175 6.55 5.88 -23.30
C ILE A 175 7.12 6.27 -21.94
N ILE A 176 8.44 6.29 -21.82
CA ILE A 176 9.12 6.53 -20.54
C ILE A 176 9.72 7.93 -20.55
N TYR A 177 9.31 8.76 -19.58
CA TYR A 177 9.88 10.08 -19.35
C TYR A 177 10.34 10.23 -17.89
N SER A 178 11.64 10.08 -17.66
CA SER A 178 12.26 10.01 -16.32
C SER A 178 13.57 10.82 -16.27
N GLY A 179 14.22 10.93 -15.10
CA GLY A 179 15.47 11.70 -14.93
C GLY A 179 15.42 12.92 -14.00
N HIS A 180 14.23 13.32 -13.54
CA HIS A 180 14.05 14.53 -12.72
C HIS A 180 14.04 14.29 -11.20
N ASN A 181 13.80 13.07 -10.73
CA ASN A 181 13.52 12.77 -9.31
C ASN A 181 14.55 11.82 -8.67
N GLU A 182 15.56 11.40 -9.42
CA GLU A 182 16.54 10.37 -9.09
C GLU A 182 17.28 10.71 -7.80
N PHE A 183 17.65 11.98 -7.64
CA PHE A 183 18.36 12.48 -6.46
C PHE A 183 17.42 12.90 -5.34
N LEU A 184 16.25 13.44 -5.67
CA LEU A 184 15.30 13.97 -4.67
C LEU A 184 14.64 12.86 -3.87
N GLU A 185 14.30 11.75 -4.53
CA GLU A 185 13.72 10.62 -3.83
C GLU A 185 14.74 9.88 -2.98
N GLU A 186 16.01 9.78 -3.38
CA GLU A 186 17.04 9.16 -2.53
C GLU A 186 17.12 9.87 -1.18
N ARG A 187 17.09 11.21 -1.19
CA ARG A 187 17.08 12.02 0.03
C ARG A 187 15.80 11.84 0.86
N THR A 188 14.65 11.70 0.20
CA THR A 188 13.34 11.74 0.87
C THR A 188 12.86 10.36 1.32
N TYR A 189 13.23 9.31 0.59
CA TYR A 189 12.72 7.95 0.73
C TYR A 189 13.83 6.89 0.82
N GLY A 190 15.09 7.29 1.02
CA GLY A 190 16.22 6.36 1.15
C GLY A 190 15.97 5.25 2.18
N ASP A 191 15.38 5.58 3.33
CA ASP A 191 15.05 4.59 4.38
C ASP A 191 14.04 3.53 3.89
N ILE A 192 13.00 3.96 3.17
CA ILE A 192 11.99 3.05 2.61
C ILE A 192 12.60 2.21 1.48
N ARG A 193 13.41 2.82 0.62
CA ARG A 193 14.09 2.15 -0.49
C ARG A 193 15.07 1.08 -0.01
N ASN A 194 15.82 1.35 1.05
CA ASN A 194 16.80 0.42 1.61
C ASN A 194 16.17 -0.68 2.47
N THR A 195 14.85 -0.63 2.69
CA THR A 195 14.13 -1.69 3.39
C THR A 195 14.12 -2.97 2.54
N PRO A 196 14.46 -4.14 3.11
CA PRO A 196 14.45 -5.40 2.36
C PRO A 196 13.08 -5.67 1.72
N ALA A 197 13.08 -6.14 0.47
CA ALA A 197 11.85 -6.39 -0.29
C ALA A 197 10.88 -7.35 0.44
N SER A 198 11.39 -8.34 1.19
CA SER A 198 10.57 -9.24 2.01
C SER A 198 9.81 -8.51 3.13
N VAL A 199 10.45 -7.51 3.74
CA VAL A 199 9.84 -6.67 4.78
C VAL A 199 8.79 -5.74 4.18
N LEU A 200 9.07 -5.12 3.03
CA LEU A 200 8.08 -4.32 2.29
C LEU A 200 6.86 -5.17 1.90
N ARG A 201 7.09 -6.39 1.39
CA ARG A 201 6.00 -7.32 1.07
C ARG A 201 5.19 -7.73 2.29
N ALA A 202 5.85 -8.18 3.36
CA ALA A 202 5.16 -8.60 4.59
C ALA A 202 4.37 -7.45 5.23
N SER A 203 4.97 -6.26 5.30
CA SER A 203 4.31 -5.07 5.86
C SER A 203 3.15 -4.60 4.98
N SER A 204 3.29 -4.61 3.65
CA SER A 204 2.19 -4.28 2.73
C SER A 204 1.03 -5.28 2.84
N TRP A 205 1.31 -6.56 3.06
CA TRP A 205 0.28 -7.57 3.31
C TRP A 205 -0.44 -7.30 4.63
N ALA A 206 0.31 -7.02 5.70
CA ALA A 206 -0.27 -6.68 7.00
C ALA A 206 -1.12 -5.40 6.94
N ALA A 207 -0.70 -4.40 6.16
CA ALA A 207 -1.39 -3.13 6.00
C ALA A 207 -2.75 -3.24 5.27
N ARG A 208 -3.11 -4.42 4.75
CA ARG A 208 -4.45 -4.75 4.24
C ARG A 208 -5.46 -5.08 5.37
N SER A 209 -4.98 -5.32 6.59
CA SER A 209 -5.82 -5.62 7.75
C SER A 209 -6.27 -4.35 8.48
N ARG A 210 -7.47 -4.37 9.06
CA ARG A 210 -7.98 -3.26 9.89
C ARG A 210 -7.25 -3.20 11.22
N ALA A 211 -6.85 -4.35 11.75
CA ALA A 211 -6.05 -4.44 12.96
C ALA A 211 -4.72 -3.70 12.80
N ALA A 212 -4.05 -3.81 11.64
CA ALA A 212 -2.83 -3.05 11.36
C ALA A 212 -3.07 -1.54 11.35
N THR A 213 -4.24 -1.05 10.90
CA THR A 213 -4.62 0.36 11.02
C THR A 213 -4.60 0.82 12.47
N VAL A 214 -5.30 0.09 13.35
CA VAL A 214 -5.39 0.41 14.78
C VAL A 214 -4.01 0.42 15.43
N VAL A 215 -3.21 -0.62 15.18
CA VAL A 215 -1.83 -0.71 15.70
C VAL A 215 -0.98 0.45 15.19
N SER A 216 -1.06 0.79 13.90
CA SER A 216 -0.28 1.90 13.33
C SER A 216 -0.67 3.25 13.92
N HIS A 217 -1.96 3.48 14.20
CA HIS A 217 -2.46 4.70 14.84
C HIS A 217 -2.03 4.78 16.30
N ALA A 218 -2.12 3.67 17.03
CA ALA A 218 -1.64 3.60 18.41
C ALA A 218 -0.13 3.87 18.50
N LEU A 219 0.67 3.23 17.63
CA LEU A 219 2.12 3.43 17.58
C LEU A 219 2.48 4.88 17.22
N ARG A 220 1.77 5.50 16.28
CA ARG A 220 1.97 6.93 15.95
C ARG A 220 1.59 7.84 17.11
N GLY A 221 0.49 7.56 17.81
CA GLY A 221 0.08 8.31 18.99
C GLY A 221 1.11 8.21 20.10
N VAL A 222 1.64 7.01 20.35
CA VAL A 222 2.74 6.80 21.31
C VAL A 222 4.00 7.52 20.84
N ALA A 223 4.41 7.38 19.58
CA ALA A 223 5.59 8.08 19.08
C ALA A 223 5.46 9.60 19.18
N ALA A 224 4.29 10.17 18.92
CA ALA A 224 4.03 11.61 19.05
C ALA A 224 4.12 12.11 20.49
N LEU A 225 3.85 11.26 21.48
CA LEU A 225 4.02 11.59 22.91
C LEU A 225 5.50 11.62 23.33
N TRP A 226 6.39 10.98 22.57
CA TRP A 226 7.82 10.83 22.87
C TRP A 226 8.71 11.62 21.90
N SER A 227 8.13 12.17 20.84
CA SER A 227 8.80 13.05 19.89
C SER A 227 8.80 14.48 20.43
N ASP A 228 9.95 15.16 20.39
CA ASP A 228 9.98 16.61 20.53
C ASP A 228 9.10 17.25 19.45
N PRO A 229 8.39 18.36 19.73
CA PRO A 229 7.66 19.09 18.71
C PRO A 229 8.62 19.45 17.56
N PRO A 230 8.17 19.37 16.29
CA PRO A 230 9.03 19.67 15.16
C PRO A 230 9.59 21.08 15.35
N ARG A 231 10.92 21.19 15.49
CA ARG A 231 11.58 22.49 15.46
C ARG A 231 11.18 23.14 14.14
N ARG A 232 10.49 24.28 14.21
CA ARG A 232 10.32 25.13 13.04
C ARG A 232 11.72 25.46 12.56
N THR A 233 12.12 24.86 11.45
CA THR A 233 13.23 25.39 10.67
C THR A 233 12.69 26.68 10.06
N GLU A 234 12.80 27.78 10.79
CA GLU A 234 12.72 29.09 10.17
C GLU A 234 13.88 29.12 9.17
N LEU A 235 13.54 29.16 7.89
CA LEU A 235 14.51 29.52 6.86
C LEU A 235 14.98 30.93 7.23
N ASN A 236 16.25 31.06 7.64
CA ASN A 236 16.87 32.36 7.78
C ASN A 236 16.65 33.12 6.46
N SER A 237 16.23 34.37 6.55
CA SER A 237 15.99 35.24 5.38
C SER A 237 17.28 35.53 4.59
N GLU A 238 18.44 35.17 5.12
CA GLU A 238 19.71 35.26 4.43
C GLU A 238 20.00 33.95 3.70
N VAL A 239 19.81 34.00 2.38
CA VAL A 239 20.57 33.16 1.47
C VAL A 239 21.99 33.67 1.53
N ASP A 240 22.88 32.95 2.20
CA ASP A 240 24.32 33.21 2.14
C ASP A 240 24.79 32.86 0.73
N THR A 241 24.71 33.83 -0.18
CA THR A 241 25.35 33.76 -1.49
C THR A 241 26.86 33.83 -1.27
N GLY A 242 27.45 32.69 -0.92
CA GLY A 242 28.87 32.46 -1.11
C GLY A 242 29.17 32.58 -2.61
N MET A 243 29.53 33.78 -3.05
CA MET A 243 30.14 33.97 -4.36
C MET A 243 31.35 33.05 -4.43
N ILE A 244 31.26 32.05 -5.30
CA ILE A 244 32.43 31.31 -5.80
C ILE A 244 33.23 32.34 -6.61
N GLY A 245 34.17 32.99 -5.93
CA GLY A 245 35.20 33.80 -6.57
C GLY A 245 36.08 32.87 -7.39
N LEU A 246 35.80 32.80 -8.69
CA LEU A 246 36.80 32.41 -9.69
C LEU A 246 37.83 33.55 -9.72
N SER A 247 38.97 33.35 -9.04
CA SER A 247 40.18 34.09 -9.39
C SER A 247 40.77 33.46 -10.64
N ALA A 248 41.00 34.30 -11.63
CA ALA A 248 41.90 34.04 -12.75
C ALA A 248 43.34 33.80 -12.27
#